data_AF-A0A3N5V2D2-F1
#
_entry.id   AF-A0A3N5V2D2-F1
#
_cell.length_a   1.000
_cell.length_b   1.000
_cell.length_c   1.000
_cell.angle_alpha   90.00
_cell.angle_beta   90.00
_cell.angle_gamma   90.00
#
_symmetry.space_group_name_H-M   'P 1'
#
loop_
_entity.id
_entity.type
_entity.pdbx_description
1 polymer ?
#
loop_
_entity_poly.entity_id
_entity_poly.type
_entity_poly.pdbx_seq_one_letter_code
_entity_poly.pdbx_strand_id
1 'polypeptide(L)'
;MNEHPSPEFEKEIRETLGASGADPAFVHNLRVTLLERSKMKKQTRSFYRLAWGLAAAVLLIGLLVASPRAVEALKQLLGYVPGLGYMEQGNSLRILTAPVTLEKDGLKLTVTKGATDSKRTILLAHLEGNPPDQENEPNCITPSHLVLPDGTLLKEMGHEGGTTPSGSYYERYEFEAMPTGQLEATLEIPCVRSDPDFTDFALPLNFEVADEGQVMPLIELPTASSEDAPASSAGSTLEGFSIVLGDETPLPDGYVLSGSYEWTDPRFEAFSVHVRAVEILDANGQAVIFEPVDPGSFMDPAVKKLPFAYQITGKDHAYPLTLTVNSIAADLPSPSGSTFQFDAGTDPQVGQVWDVDIDVPVDEHIIHVQTIKSTAGAAPTQLGFTFSMTSDPSVLGARVDDIDPAITGNGAGSGGGGGGGGRAANNVFECSWAFEGYSPSGLKTFVVSNITILLNETSQATWQPSGQ
;
A
#
# COMPACT_ATOMS: atom_id res chain seq x y z
N MET A 1 -40.34 -22.63 38.26
CA MET A 1 -41.42 -22.67 39.27
C MET A 1 -41.68 -21.24 39.69
N ASN A 2 -42.78 -20.63 39.24
CA ASN A 2 -43.19 -19.29 39.66
C ASN A 2 -44.21 -19.48 40.77
N GLU A 3 -43.79 -19.32 42.03
CA GLU A 3 -44.71 -19.27 43.15
C GLU A 3 -45.04 -17.79 43.41
N HIS A 4 -46.29 -17.43 43.14
CA HIS A 4 -46.84 -16.17 43.62
C HIS A 4 -47.06 -16.30 45.14
N PRO A 5 -46.66 -15.30 45.95
CA PRO A 5 -46.87 -15.34 47.38
C PRO A 5 -48.36 -15.41 47.72
N SER A 6 -48.68 -16.10 48.81
CA SER A 6 -50.08 -16.35 49.19
C SER A 6 -50.80 -15.05 49.59
N PRO A 7 -52.13 -14.98 49.43
CA PRO A 7 -52.92 -13.79 49.77
C PRO A 7 -52.80 -13.36 51.24
N GLU A 8 -52.44 -14.29 52.12
CA GLU A 8 -52.23 -14.01 53.55
C GLU A 8 -50.92 -13.23 53.78
N PHE A 9 -49.87 -13.53 53.02
CA PHE A 9 -48.60 -12.80 53.07
C PHE A 9 -48.75 -11.36 52.55
N GLU A 10 -49.53 -11.15 51.48
CA GLU A 10 -49.85 -9.79 51.00
C GLU A 10 -50.68 -8.97 52.00
N LYS A 11 -51.55 -9.63 52.76
CA LYS A 11 -52.37 -8.97 53.78
C LYS A 11 -51.52 -8.56 54.99
N GLU A 12 -50.61 -9.42 55.42
CA GLU A 12 -49.69 -9.14 56.54
C GLU A 12 -48.73 -7.99 56.21
N ILE A 13 -48.24 -7.90 54.98
CA ILE A 13 -47.44 -6.77 54.48
C ILE A 13 -48.24 -5.47 54.46
N ARG A 14 -49.53 -5.52 54.07
CA ARG A 14 -50.37 -4.34 53.98
C ARG A 14 -50.78 -3.78 55.35
N GLU A 15 -50.95 -4.65 56.35
CA GLU A 15 -51.23 -4.26 57.74
C GLU A 15 -49.97 -3.76 58.47
N THR A 16 -48.77 -4.32 58.20
CA THR A 16 -47.51 -3.88 58.82
C THR A 16 -46.94 -2.59 58.24
N LEU A 17 -47.21 -2.27 56.97
CA LEU A 17 -46.69 -1.06 56.31
C LEU A 17 -47.60 0.17 56.43
N GLY A 18 -48.77 0.05 57.11
CA GLY A 18 -49.66 1.19 57.34
C GLY A 18 -50.03 1.94 56.05
N ALA A 19 -50.20 1.23 54.94
CA ALA A 19 -50.39 1.85 53.64
C ALA A 19 -51.84 2.39 53.51
N SER A 20 -52.02 3.70 53.69
CA SER A 20 -53.27 4.35 53.31
C SER A 20 -53.46 4.24 51.79
N GLY A 21 -54.68 3.94 51.32
CA GLY A 21 -54.98 3.91 49.89
C GLY A 21 -54.47 5.15 49.15
N ALA A 22 -53.93 4.96 47.94
CA ALA A 22 -53.31 6.02 47.16
C ALA A 22 -54.23 7.24 46.99
N ASP A 23 -53.66 8.44 47.10
CA ASP A 23 -54.39 9.71 47.00
C ASP A 23 -55.16 9.79 45.66
N PRO A 24 -56.50 9.96 45.69
CA PRO A 24 -57.32 10.04 44.49
C PRO A 24 -56.92 11.20 43.55
N ALA A 25 -56.31 12.27 44.06
CA ALA A 25 -55.78 13.36 43.22
C ALA A 25 -54.58 12.91 42.39
N PHE A 26 -53.69 12.09 42.96
CA PHE A 26 -52.55 11.51 42.25
C PHE A 26 -53.00 10.56 41.13
N VAL A 27 -53.97 9.68 41.42
CA VAL A 27 -54.51 8.74 40.42
C VAL A 27 -55.20 9.47 39.27
N HIS A 28 -55.91 10.56 39.57
CA HIS A 28 -56.54 11.39 38.55
C HIS A 28 -55.51 12.07 37.65
N ASN A 29 -54.47 12.69 38.24
CA ASN A 29 -53.40 13.32 37.48
C ASN A 29 -52.63 12.31 36.62
N LEU A 30 -52.33 11.12 37.15
CA LEU A 30 -51.67 10.06 36.38
C LEU A 30 -52.51 9.64 35.16
N ARG A 31 -53.84 9.54 35.31
CA ARG A 31 -54.74 9.20 34.21
C ARG A 31 -54.79 10.29 33.15
N VAL A 32 -54.77 11.56 33.55
CA VAL A 32 -54.69 12.71 32.64
C VAL A 32 -53.36 12.70 31.89
N THR A 33 -52.23 12.51 32.57
CA THR A 33 -50.90 12.46 31.95
C THR A 33 -50.74 11.30 30.97
N LEU A 34 -51.31 10.13 31.28
CA LEU A 34 -51.29 8.96 30.38
C LEU A 34 -52.17 9.18 29.14
N LEU A 35 -53.34 9.82 29.30
CA LEU A 35 -54.21 10.18 28.18
C LEU A 35 -53.58 11.26 27.29
N GLU A 36 -52.85 12.23 27.86
CA GLU A 36 -52.07 13.21 27.08
C GLU A 36 -50.90 12.58 26.32
N ARG A 37 -50.13 11.68 26.94
CA ARG A 37 -49.06 10.94 26.24
C ARG A 37 -49.58 10.06 25.12
N SER A 38 -50.81 9.52 25.24
CA SER A 38 -51.44 8.69 24.20
C SER A 38 -51.94 9.49 22.97
N LYS A 39 -52.09 10.82 23.09
CA LYS A 39 -52.54 11.70 21.99
C LYS A 39 -51.39 12.27 21.15
N MET A 40 -50.13 12.09 21.54
CA MET A 40 -48.98 12.41 20.69
C MET A 40 -48.75 11.33 19.63
N LYS A 41 -49.64 11.32 18.64
CA LYS A 41 -49.40 10.69 17.35
C LYS A 41 -48.32 11.51 16.64
N LYS A 42 -47.05 11.08 16.76
CA LYS A 42 -45.96 11.55 15.90
C LYS A 42 -46.37 11.29 14.45
N GLN A 43 -46.58 12.38 13.73
CA GLN A 43 -46.82 12.44 12.30
C GLN A 43 -45.54 12.03 11.56
N THR A 44 -45.23 10.73 11.53
CA THR A 44 -44.12 10.17 10.73
C THR A 44 -44.58 10.02 9.27
N ARG A 45 -44.69 11.15 8.58
CA ARG A 45 -44.82 11.21 7.11
C ARG A 45 -43.82 12.21 6.53
N SER A 46 -42.54 11.98 6.81
CA SER A 46 -41.44 12.66 6.10
C SER A 46 -40.17 11.80 5.97
N PHE A 47 -39.97 10.82 6.86
CA PHE A 47 -38.75 9.99 6.84
C PHE A 47 -38.70 8.91 5.76
N TYR A 48 -39.84 8.34 5.34
CA TYR A 48 -39.82 7.33 4.26
C TYR A 48 -39.43 7.93 2.91
N ARG A 49 -39.81 9.17 2.58
CA ARG A 49 -39.39 9.77 1.30
C ARG A 49 -37.89 10.14 1.29
N LEU A 50 -37.34 10.52 2.45
CA LEU A 50 -35.92 10.83 2.58
C LEU A 50 -35.05 9.56 2.58
N ALA A 51 -35.49 8.49 3.25
CA ALA A 51 -34.78 7.22 3.31
C ALA A 51 -34.76 6.48 1.96
N TRP A 52 -35.86 6.54 1.20
CA TRP A 52 -35.89 6.00 -0.17
C TRP A 52 -35.10 6.89 -1.14
N GLY A 53 -35.06 8.21 -0.93
CA GLY A 53 -34.18 9.11 -1.68
C GLY A 53 -32.70 8.83 -1.43
N LEU A 54 -32.31 8.61 -0.17
CA LEU A 54 -30.94 8.23 0.21
C LEU A 54 -30.58 6.83 -0.31
N ALA A 55 -31.47 5.85 -0.19
CA ALA A 55 -31.25 4.51 -0.73
C ALA A 55 -31.13 4.53 -2.25
N ALA A 56 -31.98 5.30 -2.95
CA ALA A 56 -31.88 5.46 -4.40
C ALA A 56 -30.61 6.22 -4.81
N ALA A 57 -30.18 7.23 -4.05
CA ALA A 57 -28.94 7.96 -4.30
C ALA A 57 -27.71 7.09 -4.05
N VAL A 58 -27.67 6.30 -2.97
CA VAL A 58 -26.60 5.33 -2.70
C VAL A 58 -26.57 4.23 -3.76
N LEU A 59 -27.74 3.76 -4.20
CA LEU A 59 -27.84 2.76 -5.28
C LEU A 59 -27.40 3.36 -6.63
N LEU A 60 -27.74 4.62 -6.92
CA LEU A 60 -27.27 5.35 -8.11
C LEU A 60 -25.78 5.61 -8.07
N ILE A 61 -25.22 6.00 -6.92
CA ILE A 61 -23.77 6.17 -6.72
C ILE A 61 -23.08 4.81 -6.88
N GLY A 62 -23.63 3.75 -6.29
CA GLY A 62 -23.10 2.39 -6.45
C GLY A 62 -23.16 1.91 -7.90
N LEU A 63 -24.24 2.18 -8.63
CA LEU A 63 -24.38 1.89 -10.05
C LEU A 63 -23.46 2.74 -10.94
N LEU A 64 -23.20 3.99 -10.56
CA LEU A 64 -22.23 4.85 -11.24
C LEU A 64 -20.82 4.30 -11.03
N VAL A 65 -20.38 4.08 -9.79
CA VAL A 65 -19.04 3.56 -9.46
C VAL A 65 -18.82 2.16 -10.06
N ALA A 66 -19.85 1.32 -10.15
CA ALA A 66 -19.76 -0.01 -10.76
C ALA A 66 -19.91 -0.02 -12.30
N SER A 67 -20.20 1.12 -12.93
CA SER A 67 -20.32 1.18 -14.39
C SER A 67 -18.96 1.49 -15.03
N PRO A 68 -18.49 0.66 -16.00
CA PRO A 68 -17.25 0.92 -16.72
C PRO A 68 -17.20 2.33 -17.34
N ARG A 69 -18.35 2.82 -17.82
CA ARG A 69 -18.50 4.15 -18.42
C ARG A 69 -18.28 5.32 -17.46
N ALA A 70 -18.61 5.19 -16.17
CA ALA A 70 -18.34 6.27 -15.21
C ALA A 70 -16.87 6.29 -14.81
N VAL A 71 -16.21 5.12 -14.76
CA VAL A 71 -14.76 5.03 -14.57
C VAL A 71 -14.02 5.63 -15.76
N GLU A 72 -14.46 5.34 -17.00
CA GLU A 72 -13.97 5.99 -18.23
C GLU A 72 -14.17 7.51 -18.21
N ALA A 73 -15.37 7.99 -17.84
CA ALA A 73 -15.63 9.43 -17.73
C ALA A 73 -14.82 10.12 -16.61
N LEU A 74 -14.41 9.38 -15.56
CA LEU A 74 -13.53 9.88 -14.51
C LEU A 74 -12.06 9.87 -14.94
N LYS A 75 -11.64 8.93 -15.80
CA LYS A 75 -10.31 8.93 -16.43
C LYS A 75 -10.10 10.12 -17.36
N GLN A 76 -11.14 10.56 -18.07
CA GLN A 76 -11.10 11.79 -18.88
C GLN A 76 -10.87 13.08 -18.07
N LEU A 77 -10.95 13.02 -16.74
CA LEU A 77 -10.60 14.11 -15.84
C LEU A 77 -9.18 13.99 -15.26
N LEU A 78 -8.38 13.02 -15.70
CA LEU A 78 -6.99 12.84 -15.27
C LEU A 78 -6.01 13.33 -16.33
N GLY A 79 -4.90 13.92 -15.88
CA GLY A 79 -3.81 14.39 -16.73
C GLY A 79 -2.47 14.07 -16.12
N TYR A 80 -1.45 13.98 -16.96
CA TYR A 80 -0.10 13.69 -16.50
C TYR A 80 0.68 14.99 -16.32
N VAL A 81 1.20 15.20 -15.12
CA VAL A 81 2.12 16.31 -14.82
C VAL A 81 3.54 15.75 -14.78
N PRO A 82 4.44 16.15 -15.70
CA PRO A 82 5.78 15.57 -15.81
C PRO A 82 6.57 15.56 -14.49
N GLY A 83 6.95 14.36 -14.06
CA GLY A 83 7.66 14.08 -12.80
C GLY A 83 6.76 13.95 -11.56
N LEU A 84 5.54 14.48 -11.60
CA LEU A 84 4.57 14.37 -10.49
C LEU A 84 3.62 13.19 -10.66
N GLY A 85 3.35 12.78 -11.90
CA GLY A 85 2.49 11.64 -12.24
C GLY A 85 1.09 12.07 -12.67
N TYR A 86 0.14 11.13 -12.60
CA TYR A 86 -1.27 11.41 -12.89
C TYR A 86 -1.94 12.20 -11.76
N MET A 87 -2.66 13.25 -12.15
CA MET A 87 -3.39 14.17 -11.28
C MET A 87 -4.77 14.45 -11.87
N GLU A 88 -5.76 14.81 -11.05
CA GLU A 88 -7.01 15.33 -11.58
C GLU A 88 -6.77 16.68 -12.27
N GLN A 89 -7.41 16.92 -13.41
CA GLN A 89 -7.28 18.13 -14.21
C GLN A 89 -8.36 19.17 -13.87
N GLY A 90 -8.17 20.38 -14.40
CA GLY A 90 -9.11 21.49 -14.31
C GLY A 90 -8.87 22.35 -13.08
N ASN A 91 -9.90 23.09 -12.66
CA ASN A 91 -9.77 24.15 -11.65
C ASN A 91 -9.41 23.66 -10.24
N SER A 92 -9.46 22.35 -9.98
CA SER A 92 -8.99 21.76 -8.71
C SER A 92 -7.48 21.54 -8.68
N LEU A 93 -6.85 21.37 -9.85
CA LEU A 93 -5.40 21.17 -9.96
C LEU A 93 -4.67 22.47 -9.70
N ARG A 94 -3.77 22.43 -8.74
CA ARG A 94 -2.91 23.56 -8.41
C ARG A 94 -1.46 23.10 -8.39
N ILE A 95 -0.57 23.87 -9.01
CA ILE A 95 0.84 23.54 -9.19
C ILE A 95 1.68 24.56 -8.43
N LEU A 96 2.80 24.10 -7.88
CA LEU A 96 3.78 24.95 -7.20
C LEU A 96 4.33 26.00 -8.19
N THR A 97 4.18 27.28 -7.84
CA THR A 97 4.53 28.42 -8.69
C THR A 97 6.01 28.48 -9.05
N ALA A 98 6.89 28.12 -8.11
CA ALA A 98 8.32 28.07 -8.31
C ALA A 98 8.98 27.12 -7.30
N PRO A 99 10.17 26.56 -7.61
CA PRO A 99 10.97 25.85 -6.63
C PRO A 99 11.24 26.72 -5.39
N VAL A 100 11.20 26.11 -4.21
CA VAL A 100 11.48 26.76 -2.93
C VAL A 100 12.68 26.09 -2.29
N THR A 101 13.67 26.87 -1.88
CA THR A 101 14.89 26.37 -1.26
C THR A 101 15.04 26.92 0.16
N LEU A 102 15.38 26.04 1.09
CA LEU A 102 15.80 26.36 2.44
C LEU A 102 17.22 25.83 2.67
N GLU A 103 18.12 26.72 3.05
CA GLU A 103 19.46 26.36 3.55
C GLU A 103 19.49 26.53 5.06
N LYS A 104 19.71 25.43 5.79
CA LYS A 104 19.70 25.39 7.25
C LYS A 104 20.62 24.26 7.72
N ASP A 105 21.42 24.52 8.76
CA ASP A 105 22.31 23.53 9.40
C ASP A 105 23.28 22.81 8.44
N GLY A 106 23.70 23.51 7.36
CA GLY A 106 24.58 22.95 6.33
C GLY A 106 23.87 22.06 5.30
N LEU A 107 22.57 21.85 5.47
CA LEU A 107 21.70 21.21 4.48
C LEU A 107 21.06 22.24 3.57
N LYS A 108 20.84 21.84 2.32
CA LYS A 108 20.06 22.59 1.35
C LYS A 108 18.93 21.72 0.84
N LEU A 109 17.72 22.02 1.31
CA LEU A 109 16.49 21.36 0.88
C LEU A 109 15.78 22.23 -0.15
N THR A 110 15.51 21.67 -1.32
CA THR A 110 14.79 22.35 -2.40
C THR A 110 13.56 21.55 -2.80
N VAL A 111 12.36 22.09 -2.56
CA VAL A 111 11.14 21.57 -3.18
C VAL A 111 11.11 22.06 -4.62
N THR A 112 11.33 21.16 -5.57
CA THR A 112 11.52 21.46 -7.00
C THR A 112 10.21 21.53 -7.76
N LYS A 113 9.25 20.67 -7.40
CA LYS A 113 7.93 20.58 -8.00
C LYS A 113 6.92 20.23 -6.93
N GLY A 114 5.67 20.60 -7.15
CA GLY A 114 4.57 20.15 -6.34
C GLY A 114 3.24 20.37 -7.03
N ALA A 115 2.26 19.54 -6.73
CA ALA A 115 0.89 19.76 -7.18
C ALA A 115 -0.11 19.20 -6.17
N THR A 116 -1.31 19.77 -6.16
CA THR A 116 -2.43 19.29 -5.35
C THR A 116 -3.70 19.24 -6.17
N ASP A 117 -4.46 18.17 -6.00
CA ASP A 117 -5.80 17.99 -6.56
C ASP A 117 -6.83 17.75 -5.45
N SER A 118 -7.99 17.16 -5.77
CA SER A 118 -9.02 16.89 -4.74
C SER A 118 -8.72 15.67 -3.87
N LYS A 119 -7.72 14.87 -4.22
CA LYS A 119 -7.36 13.61 -3.56
C LYS A 119 -6.11 13.75 -2.69
N ARG A 120 -5.10 14.50 -3.15
CA ARG A 120 -3.80 14.57 -2.49
C ARG A 120 -2.98 15.83 -2.82
N THR A 121 -1.86 15.96 -2.14
CA THR A 121 -0.78 16.88 -2.49
C THR A 121 0.51 16.09 -2.64
N ILE A 122 1.22 16.25 -3.76
CA ILE A 122 2.51 15.62 -4.03
C ILE A 122 3.59 16.70 -4.12
N LEU A 123 4.72 16.49 -3.45
CA LEU A 123 5.90 17.34 -3.52
C LEU A 123 7.13 16.53 -3.92
N LEU A 124 7.96 17.06 -4.81
CA LEU A 124 9.29 16.52 -5.12
C LEU A 124 10.34 17.44 -4.53
N ALA A 125 11.19 16.90 -3.67
CA ALA A 125 12.26 17.61 -3.01
C ALA A 125 13.63 17.02 -3.36
N HIS A 126 14.64 17.89 -3.27
CA HIS A 126 16.04 17.56 -3.42
C HIS A 126 16.81 18.03 -2.19
N LEU A 127 17.61 17.15 -1.61
CA LEU A 127 18.41 17.45 -0.42
C LEU A 127 19.90 17.30 -0.75
N GLU A 128 20.64 18.38 -0.51
CA GLU A 128 22.10 18.46 -0.66
C GLU A 128 22.77 18.76 0.70
N GLY A 129 24.04 18.40 0.83
CA GLY A 129 24.85 18.69 2.02
C GLY A 129 24.70 17.68 3.16
N ASN A 130 23.76 16.73 3.05
CA ASN A 130 23.62 15.64 4.01
C ASN A 130 24.83 14.69 3.91
N PRO A 131 25.57 14.41 5.00
CA PRO A 131 26.60 13.38 4.96
C PRO A 131 25.97 12.02 4.62
N PRO A 132 26.66 11.15 3.85
CA PRO A 132 26.14 9.81 3.54
C PRO A 132 25.84 9.07 4.84
N ASP A 133 24.70 8.36 4.83
CA ASP A 133 24.07 7.69 5.97
C ASP A 133 25.08 7.32 7.07
N GLN A 134 25.07 8.07 8.18
CA GLN A 134 25.61 7.53 9.41
C GLN A 134 24.63 6.46 9.89
N GLU A 135 25.13 5.30 10.30
CA GLU A 135 24.39 4.24 11.01
C GLU A 135 23.94 4.74 12.42
N ASN A 136 23.37 5.93 12.51
CA ASN A 136 22.69 6.38 13.71
C ASN A 136 21.26 5.82 13.63
N GLU A 137 20.80 5.21 14.72
CA GLU A 137 19.42 4.77 14.81
C GLU A 137 18.48 5.96 14.51
N PRO A 138 17.43 5.78 13.69
CA PRO A 138 16.47 6.83 13.41
C PRO A 138 15.76 7.22 14.71
N ASN A 139 16.26 8.29 15.34
CA ASN A 139 15.81 8.73 16.66
C ASN A 139 14.61 9.70 16.56
N CYS A 140 14.23 10.09 15.34
CA CYS A 140 13.07 10.93 15.09
C CYS A 140 12.16 10.33 14.02
N ILE A 141 11.07 9.70 14.47
CA ILE A 141 10.06 9.07 13.62
C ILE A 141 8.82 9.95 13.39
N THR A 142 8.92 11.26 13.65
CA THR A 142 7.80 12.18 13.46
C THR A 142 7.65 12.48 11.97
N PRO A 143 6.51 12.14 11.33
CA PRO A 143 6.33 12.35 9.91
C PRO A 143 6.23 13.84 9.56
N SER A 144 6.50 14.16 8.31
CA SER A 144 6.32 15.51 7.80
C SER A 144 4.82 15.83 7.71
N HIS A 145 4.48 17.11 7.61
CA HIS A 145 3.10 17.52 7.41
C HIS A 145 3.02 18.88 6.71
N LEU A 146 1.86 19.18 6.13
CA LEU A 146 1.58 20.52 5.63
C LEU A 146 0.75 21.30 6.64
N VAL A 147 1.14 22.54 6.90
CA VAL A 147 0.39 23.49 7.72
C VAL A 147 -0.28 24.51 6.81
N LEU A 148 -1.61 24.57 6.85
CA LEU A 148 -2.37 25.59 6.14
C LEU A 148 -2.36 26.93 6.90
N PRO A 149 -2.64 28.06 6.24
CA PRO A 149 -2.68 29.38 6.89
C PRO A 149 -3.67 29.50 8.04
N ASP A 150 -4.71 28.66 8.08
CA ASP A 150 -5.68 28.58 9.18
C ASP A 150 -5.21 27.70 10.35
N GLY A 151 -4.02 27.11 10.24
CA GLY A 151 -3.43 26.20 11.22
C GLY A 151 -3.83 24.73 11.06
N THR A 152 -4.62 24.39 10.04
CA THR A 152 -4.97 22.99 9.75
C THR A 152 -3.73 22.21 9.34
N LEU A 153 -3.57 21.01 9.91
CA LEU A 153 -2.49 20.08 9.57
C LEU A 153 -3.00 19.03 8.59
N LEU A 154 -2.31 18.88 7.45
CA LEU A 154 -2.54 17.83 6.47
C LEU A 154 -1.46 16.76 6.64
N LYS A 155 -1.90 15.51 6.82
CA LYS A 155 -1.00 14.40 7.15
C LYS A 155 -0.26 13.90 5.93
N GLU A 156 0.95 13.41 6.17
CA GLU A 156 1.68 12.58 5.22
C GLU A 156 0.96 11.23 5.06
N MET A 157 0.73 10.86 3.81
CA MET A 157 0.11 9.63 3.36
C MET A 157 1.14 8.63 2.82
N GLY A 158 2.29 9.15 2.34
CA GLY A 158 3.40 8.36 1.84
C GLY A 158 4.66 9.20 1.65
N HIS A 159 5.80 8.52 1.71
CA HIS A 159 7.13 9.09 1.48
C HIS A 159 8.01 8.09 0.75
N GLU A 160 8.61 8.54 -0.34
CA GLU A 160 9.59 7.78 -1.10
C GLU A 160 10.85 8.61 -1.24
N GLY A 161 12.01 7.97 -1.22
CA GLY A 161 13.26 8.68 -1.43
C GLY A 161 14.38 7.76 -1.89
N GLY A 162 15.43 8.37 -2.42
CA GLY A 162 16.62 7.66 -2.86
C GLY A 162 17.81 8.60 -3.01
N THR A 163 18.95 8.03 -3.38
CA THR A 163 20.21 8.76 -3.52
C THR A 163 20.64 8.78 -4.97
N THR A 164 21.12 9.94 -5.42
CA THR A 164 21.74 10.10 -6.73
C THR A 164 23.21 9.63 -6.69
N PRO A 165 23.82 9.28 -7.84
CA PRO A 165 25.25 8.96 -7.91
C PRO A 165 26.17 10.09 -7.40
N SER A 166 25.70 11.34 -7.42
CA SER A 166 26.39 12.52 -6.87
C SER A 166 26.32 12.65 -5.34
N GLY A 167 25.60 11.76 -4.65
CA GLY A 167 25.44 11.77 -3.20
C GLY A 167 24.35 12.72 -2.68
N SER A 168 23.58 13.36 -3.56
CA SER A 168 22.39 14.13 -3.17
C SER A 168 21.15 13.23 -3.12
N TYR A 169 20.18 13.57 -2.29
CA TYR A 169 18.97 12.77 -2.08
C TYR A 169 17.79 13.38 -2.82
N TYR A 170 16.94 12.54 -3.40
CA TYR A 170 15.63 12.95 -3.91
C TYR A 170 14.55 12.38 -3.01
N GLU A 171 13.48 13.14 -2.82
CA GLU A 171 12.36 12.76 -1.97
C GLU A 171 11.05 13.11 -2.66
N ARG A 172 10.08 12.21 -2.56
CA ARG A 172 8.70 12.40 -3.01
C ARG A 172 7.82 12.24 -1.78
N TYR A 173 7.10 13.30 -1.46
CA TYR A 173 6.12 13.31 -0.38
C TYR A 173 4.71 13.30 -0.94
N GLU A 174 3.83 12.53 -0.32
CA GLU A 174 2.39 12.54 -0.58
C GLU A 174 1.64 12.92 0.71
N PHE A 175 0.74 13.90 0.63
CA PHE A 175 -0.06 14.40 1.74
C PHE A 175 -1.56 14.37 1.41
N GLU A 176 -2.40 14.49 2.44
CA GLU A 176 -3.84 14.77 2.28
C GLU A 176 -4.08 15.99 1.38
N ALA A 177 -5.20 15.97 0.64
CA ALA A 177 -5.56 17.05 -0.28
C ALA A 177 -5.69 18.41 0.41
N MET A 178 -5.15 19.46 -0.22
CA MET A 178 -5.43 20.82 0.19
C MET A 178 -6.90 21.19 -0.12
N PRO A 179 -7.63 21.81 0.83
CA PRO A 179 -9.00 22.27 0.60
C PRO A 179 -9.14 23.10 -0.67
N THR A 180 -10.30 23.02 -1.34
CA THR A 180 -10.53 23.72 -2.61
C THR A 180 -10.24 25.22 -2.48
N GLY A 181 -9.45 25.76 -3.41
CA GLY A 181 -9.10 27.18 -3.45
C GLY A 181 -7.96 27.59 -2.51
N GLN A 182 -7.47 26.71 -1.63
CA GLN A 182 -6.27 26.93 -0.84
C GLN A 182 -5.04 26.95 -1.76
N LEU A 183 -4.25 28.02 -1.73
CA LEU A 183 -3.06 28.19 -2.58
C LEU A 183 -1.76 28.27 -1.79
N GLU A 184 -1.84 28.30 -0.48
CA GLU A 184 -0.68 28.42 0.41
C GLU A 184 -0.65 27.26 1.39
N ALA A 185 0.52 26.73 1.65
CA ALA A 185 0.80 25.77 2.71
C ALA A 185 2.26 25.93 3.16
N THR A 186 2.59 25.47 4.35
CA THR A 186 3.98 25.34 4.80
C THR A 186 4.30 23.87 4.93
N LEU A 187 5.34 23.40 4.25
CA LEU A 187 5.89 22.07 4.52
C LEU A 187 6.72 22.15 5.78
N GLU A 188 6.29 21.43 6.82
CA GLU A 188 7.03 21.27 8.06
C GLU A 188 7.59 19.84 8.13
N ILE A 189 8.92 19.78 8.22
CA ILE A 189 9.67 18.53 8.40
C ILE A 189 10.28 18.60 9.80
N PRO A 190 9.73 17.85 10.77
CA PRO A 190 10.21 17.87 12.15
C PRO A 190 11.68 17.46 12.26
N CYS A 191 12.09 16.44 11.49
CA CYS A 191 13.47 15.96 11.44
C CYS A 191 13.79 15.46 10.02
N VAL A 192 14.75 16.10 9.36
CA VAL A 192 15.18 15.70 8.03
C VAL A 192 15.87 14.35 8.11
N ARG A 193 15.47 13.38 7.26
CA ARG A 193 16.07 12.03 7.20
C ARG A 193 16.09 11.29 8.55
N SER A 194 15.12 11.59 9.44
CA SER A 194 15.06 11.04 10.81
C SER A 194 16.26 11.40 11.70
N ASP A 195 17.03 12.43 11.32
CA ASP A 195 18.18 12.90 12.06
C ASP A 195 17.76 13.98 13.09
N PRO A 196 17.99 13.75 14.39
CA PRO A 196 17.65 14.71 15.44
C PRO A 196 18.53 15.97 15.45
N ASP A 197 19.63 16.02 14.71
CA ASP A 197 20.46 17.23 14.57
C ASP A 197 19.89 18.19 13.51
N PHE A 198 18.98 17.73 12.65
CA PHE A 198 18.39 18.50 11.55
C PHE A 198 16.87 18.71 11.75
N THR A 199 16.51 19.53 12.75
CA THR A 199 15.10 19.70 13.15
C THR A 199 14.43 20.92 12.55
N ASP A 200 13.10 20.96 12.59
CA ASP A 200 12.27 22.17 12.40
C ASP A 200 12.53 22.88 11.05
N PHE A 201 12.50 22.12 9.96
CA PHE A 201 12.55 22.68 8.61
C PHE A 201 11.15 23.12 8.22
N ALA A 202 11.00 24.38 7.78
CA ALA A 202 9.72 24.96 7.38
C ALA A 202 9.88 25.69 6.04
N LEU A 203 9.19 25.21 5.00
CA LEU A 203 9.27 25.75 3.65
C LEU A 203 7.90 26.29 3.23
N PRO A 204 7.77 27.61 2.96
CA PRO A 204 6.51 28.17 2.49
C PRO A 204 6.29 27.79 1.02
N LEU A 205 5.14 27.19 0.74
CA LEU A 205 4.74 26.72 -0.59
C LEU A 205 3.62 27.61 -1.12
N ASN A 206 3.80 28.09 -2.35
CA ASN A 206 2.81 28.90 -3.05
C ASN A 206 2.41 28.18 -4.33
N PHE A 207 1.11 27.90 -4.46
CA PHE A 207 0.52 27.23 -5.61
C PHE A 207 -0.30 28.20 -6.45
N GLU A 208 -0.47 27.87 -7.71
CA GLU A 208 -1.38 28.53 -8.64
C GLU A 208 -2.26 27.48 -9.33
N VAL A 209 -3.40 27.88 -9.87
CA VAL A 209 -4.23 26.97 -10.67
C VAL A 209 -3.44 26.55 -11.91
N ALA A 210 -3.40 25.25 -12.20
CA ALA A 210 -2.64 24.71 -13.32
C ALA A 210 -3.15 25.27 -14.65
N ASP A 211 -2.21 25.66 -15.51
CA ASP A 211 -2.49 26.02 -16.90
C ASP A 211 -2.51 24.77 -17.80
N GLU A 212 -3.21 24.83 -18.93
CA GLU A 212 -3.33 23.74 -19.90
C GLU A 212 -1.96 23.25 -20.41
N GLY A 213 -0.97 24.13 -20.49
CA GLY A 213 0.40 23.77 -20.92
C GLY A 213 1.21 22.96 -19.91
N GLN A 214 0.78 22.88 -18.64
CA GLN A 214 1.47 22.14 -17.58
C GLN A 214 0.96 20.71 -17.43
N VAL A 215 -0.14 20.37 -18.11
CA VAL A 215 -0.82 19.09 -18.03
C VAL A 215 -0.79 18.41 -19.40
N MET A 216 -0.16 17.25 -19.49
CA MET A 216 -0.11 16.50 -20.74
C MET A 216 -1.41 15.70 -20.91
N PRO A 217 -2.00 15.70 -22.12
CA PRO A 217 -3.27 15.04 -22.38
C PRO A 217 -3.11 13.53 -22.34
N LEU A 218 -4.10 12.85 -21.76
CA LEU A 218 -4.21 11.40 -21.81
C LEU A 218 -4.98 10.98 -23.06
N ILE A 219 -4.38 10.14 -23.91
CA ILE A 219 -4.97 9.62 -25.13
C ILE A 219 -5.30 8.14 -24.89
N GLU A 220 -6.58 7.80 -24.90
CA GLU A 220 -7.04 6.41 -24.80
C GLU A 220 -6.59 5.61 -26.02
N LEU A 221 -5.90 4.50 -25.77
CA LEU A 221 -5.54 3.53 -26.79
C LEU A 221 -6.72 2.58 -27.02
N PRO A 222 -6.96 2.12 -28.26
CA PRO A 222 -7.88 1.01 -28.47
C PRO A 222 -7.39 -0.17 -27.63
N THR A 223 -8.29 -0.83 -26.91
CA THR A 223 -7.94 -2.06 -26.18
C THR A 223 -7.49 -3.11 -27.18
N ALA A 224 -6.18 -3.19 -27.41
CA ALA A 224 -5.58 -4.24 -28.20
C ALA A 224 -5.50 -5.47 -27.31
N SER A 225 -6.44 -6.41 -27.50
CA SER A 225 -6.21 -7.78 -27.02
C SER A 225 -4.96 -8.30 -27.68
N SER A 226 -4.04 -8.81 -26.87
CA SER A 226 -2.87 -9.55 -27.33
C SER A 226 -3.34 -10.63 -28.32
N GLU A 227 -2.90 -10.55 -29.57
CA GLU A 227 -3.12 -11.61 -30.55
C GLU A 227 -2.22 -12.80 -30.14
N ASP A 228 -2.81 -13.98 -30.12
CA ASP A 228 -2.28 -15.28 -29.63
C ASP A 228 -0.75 -15.33 -29.49
N ALA A 229 -0.26 -15.27 -28.24
CA ALA A 229 1.07 -15.77 -27.94
C ALA A 229 1.10 -17.28 -28.24
N PRO A 230 2.15 -17.81 -28.91
CA PRO A 230 2.24 -19.25 -29.11
C PRO A 230 2.24 -19.93 -27.73
N ALA A 231 1.32 -20.87 -27.54
CA ALA A 231 1.23 -21.70 -26.35
C ALA A 231 2.61 -22.35 -26.09
N SER A 232 3.35 -21.79 -25.15
CA SER A 232 4.58 -22.38 -24.67
C SER A 232 4.20 -23.52 -23.72
N SER A 233 4.71 -24.70 -24.04
CA SER A 233 4.43 -25.93 -23.33
C SER A 233 5.10 -25.95 -21.96
N ALA A 234 4.32 -26.42 -20.97
CA ALA A 234 4.71 -26.90 -19.64
C ALA A 234 4.60 -25.89 -18.48
N GLY A 235 3.42 -25.87 -17.84
CA GLY A 235 3.23 -25.81 -16.37
C GLY A 235 3.79 -24.64 -15.56
N SER A 236 4.45 -23.66 -16.17
CA SER A 236 5.30 -22.66 -15.50
C SER A 236 4.87 -21.22 -15.78
N THR A 237 3.69 -21.02 -16.38
CA THR A 237 3.13 -19.72 -16.77
C THR A 237 1.91 -19.39 -15.92
N LEU A 238 1.61 -18.10 -15.79
CA LEU A 238 0.44 -17.55 -15.14
C LEU A 238 -0.74 -17.60 -16.11
N GLU A 239 -1.75 -18.41 -15.78
CA GLU A 239 -2.87 -18.63 -16.68
C GLU A 239 -3.63 -17.34 -17.01
N GLY A 240 -3.84 -17.11 -18.32
CA GLY A 240 -4.55 -15.94 -18.84
C GLY A 240 -3.77 -14.63 -18.71
N PHE A 241 -2.47 -14.68 -18.42
CA PHE A 241 -1.65 -13.47 -18.30
C PHE A 241 -1.59 -12.69 -19.62
N SER A 242 -1.99 -11.43 -19.56
CA SER A 242 -2.02 -10.53 -20.72
C SER A 242 -1.58 -9.12 -20.32
N ILE A 243 -1.03 -8.42 -21.31
CA ILE A 243 -0.64 -7.02 -21.20
C ILE A 243 -1.69 -6.22 -21.95
N VAL A 244 -2.45 -5.41 -21.22
CA VAL A 244 -3.50 -4.55 -21.78
C VAL A 244 -3.04 -3.11 -21.75
N LEU A 245 -2.78 -2.54 -22.93
CA LEU A 245 -2.47 -1.12 -23.06
C LEU A 245 -3.76 -0.31 -22.92
N GLY A 246 -3.71 0.71 -22.07
CA GLY A 246 -4.85 1.57 -21.76
C GLY A 246 -4.71 2.91 -22.44
N ASP A 247 -3.65 3.65 -22.11
CA ASP A 247 -3.55 5.06 -22.48
C ASP A 247 -2.09 5.44 -22.80
N GLU A 248 -1.92 6.39 -23.72
CA GLU A 248 -0.65 7.07 -23.98
C GLU A 248 -0.71 8.54 -23.59
N THR A 249 0.40 9.09 -23.10
CA THR A 249 0.54 10.53 -22.84
C THR A 249 1.79 11.05 -23.56
N PRO A 250 1.65 11.90 -24.60
CA PRO A 250 2.81 12.50 -25.25
C PRO A 250 3.50 13.50 -24.32
N LEU A 251 4.81 13.38 -24.18
CA LEU A 251 5.67 14.32 -23.48
C LEU A 251 6.51 15.14 -24.49
N PRO A 252 7.17 16.24 -24.11
CA PRO A 252 8.09 16.93 -25.00
C PRO A 252 9.22 16.04 -25.53
N ASP A 253 9.78 15.19 -24.66
CA ASP A 253 10.96 14.37 -24.88
C ASP A 253 10.69 12.86 -24.93
N GLY A 254 9.42 12.44 -24.97
CA GLY A 254 9.07 11.02 -24.95
C GLY A 254 7.57 10.78 -24.86
N TYR A 255 7.20 9.68 -24.21
CA TYR A 255 5.81 9.26 -23.97
C TYR A 255 5.67 8.58 -22.62
N VAL A 256 4.50 8.68 -21.98
CA VAL A 256 4.10 7.74 -20.93
C VAL A 256 3.13 6.74 -21.53
N LEU A 257 3.44 5.45 -21.43
CA LEU A 257 2.56 4.37 -21.81
C LEU A 257 2.00 3.72 -20.54
N SER A 258 0.68 3.64 -20.43
CA SER A 258 0.01 3.07 -19.26
C SER A 258 -0.97 1.98 -19.64
N GLY A 259 -1.22 1.08 -18.69
CA GLY A 259 -2.05 -0.08 -18.92
C GLY A 259 -2.18 -0.93 -17.68
N SER A 260 -2.46 -2.20 -17.89
CA SER A 260 -2.46 -3.17 -16.81
C SER A 260 -2.02 -4.55 -17.26
N TYR A 261 -1.41 -5.26 -16.32
CA TYR A 261 -1.23 -6.70 -16.39
C TYR A 261 -2.48 -7.38 -15.84
N GLU A 262 -3.07 -8.30 -16.60
CA GLU A 262 -4.31 -8.99 -16.22
C GLU A 262 -4.12 -10.49 -16.31
N TRP A 263 -4.75 -11.26 -15.42
CA TRP A 263 -4.71 -12.73 -15.46
C TRP A 263 -6.00 -13.36 -14.92
N THR A 264 -6.17 -14.65 -15.20
CA THR A 264 -7.34 -15.41 -14.76
C THR A 264 -6.98 -16.55 -13.81
N ASP A 265 -5.68 -16.83 -13.63
CA ASP A 265 -5.20 -17.92 -12.78
C ASP A 265 -5.80 -17.84 -11.37
N PRO A 266 -6.59 -18.84 -10.93
CA PRO A 266 -7.26 -18.82 -9.64
C PRO A 266 -6.28 -18.87 -8.45
N ARG A 267 -5.03 -19.32 -8.66
CA ARG A 267 -4.04 -19.51 -7.60
C ARG A 267 -3.51 -18.20 -7.02
N PHE A 268 -3.51 -17.13 -7.82
CA PHE A 268 -2.84 -15.88 -7.50
C PHE A 268 -3.80 -14.69 -7.44
N GLU A 269 -3.76 -13.99 -6.31
CA GLU A 269 -4.45 -12.71 -6.09
C GLU A 269 -3.56 -11.53 -6.49
N ALA A 270 -4.14 -10.33 -6.60
CA ALA A 270 -3.45 -9.14 -7.11
C ALA A 270 -2.07 -8.90 -6.45
N PHE A 271 -2.04 -8.89 -5.12
CA PHE A 271 -0.82 -8.64 -4.33
C PHE A 271 0.19 -9.79 -4.32
N SER A 272 -0.18 -10.96 -4.83
CA SER A 272 0.72 -12.11 -4.89
C SER A 272 1.55 -12.15 -6.17
N VAL A 273 1.31 -11.25 -7.13
CA VAL A 273 1.97 -11.25 -8.44
C VAL A 273 2.91 -10.06 -8.55
N HIS A 274 4.16 -10.32 -8.90
CA HIS A 274 5.23 -9.34 -9.04
C HIS A 274 5.86 -9.48 -10.42
N VAL A 275 5.65 -8.52 -11.31
CA VAL A 275 6.25 -8.53 -12.65
C VAL A 275 7.75 -8.22 -12.54
N ARG A 276 8.63 -9.06 -13.10
CA ARG A 276 10.09 -9.01 -12.80
C ARG A 276 11.00 -8.69 -13.98
N ALA A 277 10.66 -9.04 -15.22
CA ALA A 277 11.55 -8.79 -16.36
C ALA A 277 10.79 -8.11 -17.50
N VAL A 278 10.65 -6.80 -17.39
CA VAL A 278 9.99 -5.97 -18.39
C VAL A 278 11.03 -5.41 -19.36
N GLU A 279 10.76 -5.53 -20.64
CA GLU A 279 11.59 -4.98 -21.71
C GLU A 279 10.73 -4.24 -22.72
N ILE A 280 11.25 -3.14 -23.27
CA ILE A 280 10.64 -2.45 -24.41
C ILE A 280 11.66 -2.43 -25.54
N LEU A 281 11.29 -3.01 -26.68
CA LEU A 281 12.11 -3.04 -27.89
C LEU A 281 11.47 -2.19 -28.98
N ASP A 282 12.30 -1.55 -29.80
CA ASP A 282 11.86 -0.91 -31.04
C ASP A 282 11.69 -1.95 -32.17
N ALA A 283 11.18 -1.52 -33.34
CA ALA A 283 10.93 -2.39 -34.49
C ALA A 283 12.21 -2.99 -35.11
N ASN A 284 13.39 -2.50 -34.76
CA ASN A 284 14.68 -3.07 -35.16
C ASN A 284 15.24 -4.05 -34.11
N GLY A 285 14.53 -4.26 -32.99
CA GLY A 285 14.98 -5.07 -31.86
C GLY A 285 15.96 -4.33 -30.94
N GLN A 286 16.04 -3.00 -31.01
CA GLN A 286 16.88 -2.20 -30.12
C GLN A 286 16.14 -1.90 -28.82
N ALA A 287 16.80 -2.09 -27.68
CA ALA A 287 16.25 -1.74 -26.37
C ALA A 287 15.97 -0.24 -26.24
N VAL A 288 14.75 0.08 -25.81
CA VAL A 288 14.28 1.43 -25.53
C VAL A 288 14.48 1.74 -24.05
N ILE A 289 14.97 2.94 -23.75
CA ILE A 289 15.14 3.40 -22.37
C ILE A 289 13.78 3.82 -21.83
N PHE A 290 13.38 3.24 -20.70
CA PHE A 290 12.16 3.57 -19.99
C PHE A 290 12.34 3.50 -18.48
N GLU A 291 11.46 4.17 -17.74
CA GLU A 291 11.38 4.10 -16.27
C GLU A 291 9.93 3.83 -15.83
N PRO A 292 9.71 3.02 -14.78
CA PRO A 292 8.39 2.89 -14.17
C PRO A 292 7.99 4.21 -13.50
N VAL A 293 6.73 4.62 -13.68
CA VAL A 293 6.13 5.77 -13.02
C VAL A 293 4.83 5.37 -12.33
N ASP A 294 4.36 6.18 -11.38
CA ASP A 294 3.08 5.95 -10.70
C ASP A 294 1.95 5.87 -11.76
N PRO A 295 1.21 4.75 -11.84
CA PRO A 295 0.13 4.58 -12.81
C PRO A 295 -1.13 5.41 -12.48
N GLY A 296 -1.16 6.14 -11.36
CA GLY A 296 -2.26 7.03 -10.98
C GLY A 296 -3.55 6.31 -10.56
N SER A 297 -3.56 4.98 -10.65
CA SER A 297 -4.68 4.13 -10.35
C SER A 297 -4.31 3.21 -9.21
N PHE A 298 -5.12 3.22 -8.15
CA PHE A 298 -4.96 2.27 -7.06
C PHE A 298 -5.28 0.86 -7.55
N MET A 299 -4.48 -0.11 -7.09
CA MET A 299 -4.78 -1.52 -7.25
C MET A 299 -6.03 -1.86 -6.45
N ASP A 300 -6.98 -2.57 -7.07
CA ASP A 300 -8.08 -3.21 -6.35
C ASP A 300 -7.66 -4.64 -5.99
N PRO A 301 -7.47 -4.98 -4.70
CA PRO A 301 -7.09 -6.33 -4.29
C PRO A 301 -8.02 -7.43 -4.81
N ALA A 302 -9.30 -7.11 -5.05
CA ALA A 302 -10.30 -8.07 -5.48
C ALA A 302 -10.25 -8.34 -7.00
N VAL A 303 -9.43 -7.59 -7.74
CA VAL A 303 -9.32 -7.67 -9.19
C VAL A 303 -7.92 -8.15 -9.57
N LYS A 304 -7.85 -9.20 -10.40
CA LYS A 304 -6.60 -9.79 -10.92
C LYS A 304 -5.99 -8.93 -12.03
N LYS A 305 -5.63 -7.72 -11.64
CA LYS A 305 -5.21 -6.61 -12.48
C LYS A 305 -4.18 -5.76 -11.74
N LEU A 306 -3.00 -5.61 -12.33
CA LEU A 306 -1.94 -4.73 -11.83
C LEU A 306 -1.76 -3.55 -12.78
N PRO A 307 -2.09 -2.32 -12.37
CA PRO A 307 -1.85 -1.15 -13.19
C PRO A 307 -0.34 -0.88 -13.33
N PHE A 308 0.09 -0.44 -14.50
CA PHE A 308 1.46 -0.01 -14.75
C PHE A 308 1.48 1.28 -15.57
N ALA A 309 2.57 2.04 -15.44
CA ALA A 309 2.92 3.11 -16.35
C ALA A 309 4.43 3.17 -16.55
N TYR A 310 4.85 3.40 -17.79
CA TYR A 310 6.25 3.51 -18.20
C TYR A 310 6.49 4.81 -18.93
N GLN A 311 7.43 5.62 -18.45
CA GLN A 311 7.91 6.79 -19.17
C GLN A 311 9.04 6.36 -20.11
N ILE A 312 8.75 6.40 -21.41
CA ILE A 312 9.66 6.10 -22.51
C ILE A 312 10.43 7.36 -22.87
N THR A 313 11.75 7.27 -22.90
CA THR A 313 12.63 8.40 -23.26
C THR A 313 12.88 8.44 -24.76
N GLY A 314 12.81 9.63 -25.36
CA GLY A 314 13.04 9.86 -26.78
C GLY A 314 11.81 9.63 -27.65
N LYS A 315 11.77 10.28 -28.82
CA LYS A 315 10.71 10.11 -29.83
C LYS A 315 11.17 9.43 -31.11
N ASP A 316 12.46 9.42 -31.38
CA ASP A 316 13.09 8.96 -32.62
C ASP A 316 13.34 7.43 -32.63
N HIS A 317 12.38 6.66 -32.12
CA HIS A 317 12.43 5.20 -32.13
C HIS A 317 11.89 4.64 -33.45
N ALA A 318 12.30 3.41 -33.78
CA ALA A 318 11.63 2.67 -34.85
C ALA A 318 10.34 2.04 -34.31
N TYR A 319 9.19 2.45 -34.83
CA TYR A 319 7.88 1.93 -34.41
C TYR A 319 7.43 0.73 -35.27
N PRO A 320 6.59 -0.16 -34.74
CA PRO A 320 6.01 -0.16 -33.38
C PRO A 320 7.03 -0.58 -32.30
N LEU A 321 6.81 -0.11 -31.07
CA LEU A 321 7.50 -0.62 -29.89
C LEU A 321 6.80 -1.89 -29.40
N THR A 322 7.58 -2.81 -28.83
CA THR A 322 7.10 -4.08 -28.25
C THR A 322 7.45 -4.14 -26.77
N LEU A 323 6.44 -4.05 -25.92
CA LEU A 323 6.52 -4.29 -24.49
C LEU A 323 6.45 -5.80 -24.23
N THR A 324 7.46 -6.36 -23.59
CA THR A 324 7.57 -7.79 -23.26
C THR A 324 7.70 -8.00 -21.76
N VAL A 325 6.97 -8.97 -21.22
CA VAL A 325 7.18 -9.50 -19.88
C VAL A 325 7.75 -10.91 -20.01
N ASN A 326 9.00 -11.09 -19.57
CA ASN A 326 9.73 -12.35 -19.68
C ASN A 326 9.65 -13.22 -18.40
N SER A 327 9.29 -12.61 -17.27
CA SER A 327 9.11 -13.36 -16.02
C SER A 327 8.26 -12.63 -15.00
N ILE A 328 7.59 -13.44 -14.19
CA ILE A 328 6.78 -13.03 -13.05
C ILE A 328 7.29 -13.80 -11.82
N ALA A 329 7.41 -13.12 -10.69
CA ALA A 329 7.50 -13.78 -9.39
C ALA A 329 6.10 -13.81 -8.78
N ALA A 330 5.68 -14.95 -8.24
CA ALA A 330 4.37 -15.09 -7.64
C ALA A 330 4.46 -15.76 -6.27
N ASP A 331 3.77 -15.20 -5.27
CA ASP A 331 3.70 -15.77 -3.93
C ASP A 331 2.58 -16.81 -3.86
N LEU A 332 2.96 -18.05 -3.57
CA LEU A 332 2.00 -19.13 -3.35
C LEU A 332 1.35 -18.96 -1.97
N PRO A 333 0.00 -18.85 -1.91
CA PRO A 333 -0.70 -18.89 -0.64
C PRO A 333 -0.54 -20.28 -0.04
N SER A 334 0.26 -20.40 1.02
CA SER A 334 0.43 -21.67 1.76
C SER A 334 -0.21 -21.53 3.15
N PRO A 335 -1.55 -21.67 3.27
CA PRO A 335 -2.30 -21.23 4.45
C PRO A 335 -1.97 -21.99 5.75
N SER A 336 -1.32 -23.15 5.65
CA SER A 336 -0.88 -23.93 6.82
C SER A 336 0.64 -24.05 6.95
N GLY A 337 1.40 -23.74 5.89
CA GLY A 337 2.83 -24.01 5.80
C GLY A 337 3.21 -25.46 6.17
N SER A 338 4.50 -25.70 6.30
CA SER A 338 5.03 -26.94 6.88
C SER A 338 6.02 -26.64 7.97
N THR A 339 6.05 -27.48 9.00
CA THR A 339 6.80 -27.19 10.22
C THR A 339 8.01 -28.09 10.38
N PHE A 340 9.07 -27.56 10.97
CA PHE A 340 10.21 -28.35 11.45
C PHE A 340 10.66 -27.88 12.83
N GLN A 341 11.37 -28.75 13.54
CA GLN A 341 11.91 -28.45 14.86
C GLN A 341 13.43 -28.31 14.82
N PHE A 342 13.94 -27.39 15.61
CA PHE A 342 15.36 -27.13 15.75
C PHE A 342 15.68 -26.76 17.20
N ASP A 343 16.71 -27.37 17.79
CA ASP A 343 17.16 -27.03 19.13
C ASP A 343 18.45 -26.20 19.04
N ALA A 344 18.36 -24.92 19.40
CA ALA A 344 19.50 -24.01 19.40
C ALA A 344 20.44 -24.22 20.60
N GLY A 345 20.08 -25.11 21.54
CA GLY A 345 20.77 -25.30 22.80
C GLY A 345 20.43 -24.20 23.82
N THR A 346 21.06 -24.26 24.99
CA THR A 346 20.67 -23.40 26.12
C THR A 346 21.19 -21.95 26.04
N ASP A 347 22.27 -21.71 25.28
CA ASP A 347 22.97 -20.42 25.21
C ASP A 347 23.58 -20.17 23.81
N PRO A 348 22.74 -20.04 22.75
CA PRO A 348 23.21 -19.76 21.41
C PRO A 348 23.87 -18.38 21.33
N GLN A 349 25.06 -18.32 20.74
CA GLN A 349 25.80 -17.06 20.58
C GLN A 349 25.46 -16.40 19.25
N VAL A 350 25.35 -15.07 19.23
CA VAL A 350 25.17 -14.32 17.97
C VAL A 350 26.32 -14.62 17.01
N GLY A 351 25.98 -14.92 15.76
CA GLY A 351 26.93 -15.34 14.74
C GLY A 351 27.22 -16.84 14.71
N GLN A 352 26.73 -17.61 15.70
CA GLN A 352 26.81 -19.07 15.67
C GLN A 352 26.02 -19.62 14.49
N VAL A 353 26.64 -20.53 13.74
CA VAL A 353 26.05 -21.20 12.58
C VAL A 353 25.93 -22.69 12.88
N TRP A 354 24.79 -23.24 12.52
CA TRP A 354 24.51 -24.67 12.54
C TRP A 354 24.31 -25.14 11.09
N ASP A 355 25.16 -26.06 10.65
CA ASP A 355 24.92 -26.82 9.43
C ASP A 355 23.78 -27.80 9.70
N VAL A 356 22.67 -27.62 8.99
CA VAL A 356 21.48 -28.44 9.09
C VAL A 356 21.19 -29.09 7.74
N ASP A 357 20.51 -30.23 7.76
CA ASP A 357 20.10 -30.93 6.54
C ASP A 357 18.63 -31.32 6.72
N ILE A 358 17.77 -30.31 6.62
CA ILE A 358 16.34 -30.42 6.92
C ILE A 358 15.53 -30.16 5.65
N ASP A 359 14.78 -31.17 5.24
CA ASP A 359 13.85 -31.09 4.11
C ASP A 359 12.46 -30.74 4.62
N VAL A 360 11.91 -29.63 4.14
CA VAL A 360 10.57 -29.18 4.48
C VAL A 360 9.70 -29.18 3.22
N PRO A 361 8.77 -30.14 3.07
CA PRO A 361 7.87 -30.17 1.92
C PRO A 361 6.82 -29.08 2.07
N VAL A 362 6.69 -28.19 1.09
CA VAL A 362 5.68 -27.13 1.07
C VAL A 362 5.02 -27.14 -0.30
N ASP A 363 3.72 -27.46 -0.32
CA ASP A 363 2.98 -27.73 -1.53
C ASP A 363 3.68 -28.80 -2.40
N GLU A 364 4.09 -28.47 -3.62
CA GLU A 364 4.81 -29.35 -4.54
C GLU A 364 6.34 -29.21 -4.49
N HIS A 365 6.85 -28.29 -3.66
CA HIS A 365 8.26 -27.96 -3.53
C HIS A 365 8.86 -28.56 -2.28
N ILE A 366 10.19 -28.73 -2.27
CA ILE A 366 10.96 -29.13 -1.10
C ILE A 366 11.96 -28.02 -0.79
N ILE A 367 11.76 -27.36 0.35
CA ILE A 367 12.69 -26.37 0.87
C ILE A 367 13.76 -27.10 1.69
N HIS A 368 14.98 -27.09 1.18
CA HIS A 368 16.16 -27.63 1.87
C HIS A 368 16.77 -26.53 2.72
N VAL A 369 16.60 -26.61 4.04
CA VAL A 369 17.27 -25.71 5.00
C VAL A 369 18.68 -26.25 5.21
N GLN A 370 19.68 -25.47 4.79
CA GLN A 370 21.10 -25.87 4.80
C GLN A 370 21.83 -25.35 6.04
N THR A 371 21.55 -24.10 6.41
CA THR A 371 22.14 -23.52 7.62
C THR A 371 21.13 -22.68 8.37
N ILE A 372 21.26 -22.71 9.69
CA ILE A 372 20.60 -21.78 10.59
C ILE A 372 21.72 -20.99 11.26
N LYS A 373 21.56 -19.67 11.35
CA LYS A 373 22.52 -18.79 12.01
C LYS A 373 21.79 -17.93 13.03
N SER A 374 22.30 -17.88 14.26
CA SER A 374 21.81 -16.91 15.24
C SER A 374 22.29 -15.52 14.83
N THR A 375 21.37 -14.56 14.74
CA THR A 375 21.67 -13.20 14.30
C THR A 375 21.15 -12.16 15.28
N ALA A 376 21.70 -10.96 15.20
CA ALA A 376 21.20 -9.79 15.90
C ALA A 376 20.65 -8.76 14.90
N GLY A 377 19.70 -7.94 15.35
CA GLY A 377 19.17 -6.80 14.62
C GLY A 377 20.05 -5.56 14.78
N ALA A 378 19.43 -4.37 14.69
CA ALA A 378 20.13 -3.10 14.89
C ALA A 378 20.66 -2.97 16.34
N ALA A 379 19.85 -3.40 17.30
CA ALA A 379 20.25 -3.45 18.71
C ALA A 379 20.75 -4.87 19.10
N PRO A 380 21.75 -4.99 19.98
CA PRO A 380 22.22 -6.29 20.49
C PRO A 380 21.15 -7.13 21.21
N THR A 381 20.05 -6.49 21.63
CA THR A 381 18.89 -7.10 22.30
C THR A 381 17.84 -7.62 21.32
N GLN A 382 17.93 -7.23 20.05
CA GLN A 382 17.14 -7.80 18.97
C GLN A 382 17.84 -9.07 18.50
N LEU A 383 17.25 -10.22 18.80
CA LEU A 383 17.82 -11.52 18.44
C LEU A 383 16.89 -12.23 17.47
N GLY A 384 17.45 -13.16 16.70
CA GLY A 384 16.66 -14.01 15.81
C GLY A 384 17.54 -14.97 15.03
N PHE A 385 17.07 -15.34 13.84
CA PHE A 385 17.70 -16.33 12.99
C PHE A 385 17.80 -15.87 11.54
N THR A 386 18.87 -16.31 10.87
CA THR A 386 18.99 -16.33 9.41
C THR A 386 19.00 -17.78 8.96
N PHE A 387 18.14 -18.11 8.00
CA PHE A 387 18.02 -19.40 7.37
C PHE A 387 18.59 -19.32 5.97
N SER A 388 19.56 -20.17 5.65
CA SER A 388 20.03 -20.36 4.27
C SER A 388 19.36 -21.59 3.69
N MET A 389 18.70 -21.41 2.56
CA MET A 389 17.83 -22.42 1.97
C MET A 389 18.09 -22.58 0.48
N THR A 390 17.77 -23.77 -0.03
CA THR A 390 17.75 -24.07 -1.46
C THR A 390 16.48 -24.83 -1.80
N SER A 391 16.07 -24.78 -3.06
CA SER A 391 14.95 -25.56 -3.60
C SER A 391 15.18 -25.79 -5.09
N ASP A 392 14.19 -26.33 -5.79
CA ASP A 392 14.17 -26.38 -7.24
C ASP A 392 14.32 -24.97 -7.87
N PRO A 393 14.79 -24.87 -9.13
CA PRO A 393 15.11 -23.58 -9.75
C PRO A 393 13.95 -22.60 -9.91
N SER A 394 12.71 -23.06 -9.80
CA SER A 394 11.54 -22.19 -9.89
C SER A 394 11.28 -21.43 -8.59
N VAL A 395 11.77 -21.90 -7.45
CA VAL A 395 11.59 -21.19 -6.17
C VAL A 395 12.64 -20.08 -6.02
N LEU A 396 12.16 -18.88 -5.69
CA LEU A 396 12.97 -17.69 -5.44
C LEU A 396 13.18 -17.41 -3.95
N GLY A 397 12.27 -17.87 -3.11
CA GLY A 397 12.27 -17.58 -1.69
C GLY A 397 11.21 -18.36 -0.93
N ALA A 398 11.37 -18.42 0.38
CA ALA A 398 10.38 -18.90 1.32
C ALA A 398 10.47 -18.09 2.62
N ARG A 399 9.35 -17.94 3.30
CA ARG A 399 9.29 -17.33 4.64
C ARG A 399 9.44 -18.40 5.70
N VAL A 400 10.19 -18.09 6.76
CA VAL A 400 10.33 -18.95 7.94
C VAL A 400 9.99 -18.15 9.19
N ASP A 401 8.99 -18.58 9.95
CA ASP A 401 8.59 -17.92 11.22
C ASP A 401 8.66 -18.91 12.39
N ASP A 402 8.96 -18.44 13.61
CA ASP A 402 8.78 -19.22 14.84
C ASP A 402 7.28 -19.21 15.21
N ILE A 403 6.70 -20.40 15.39
CA ILE A 403 5.26 -20.55 15.69
C ILE A 403 4.97 -20.14 17.14
N ASP A 404 5.92 -20.30 18.04
CA ASP A 404 5.77 -19.98 19.46
C ASP A 404 7.01 -19.20 19.96
N PRO A 405 7.14 -17.93 19.53
CA PRO A 405 8.31 -17.13 19.86
C PRO A 405 8.34 -16.85 21.37
N ALA A 406 9.39 -17.34 22.02
CA ALA A 406 9.68 -16.99 23.41
C ALA A 406 10.19 -15.54 23.49
N ILE A 407 9.38 -14.63 24.04
CA ILE A 407 9.71 -13.21 24.20
C ILE A 407 9.94 -12.88 25.68
N THR A 408 11.05 -12.23 25.97
CA THR A 408 11.41 -11.69 27.28
C THR A 408 11.18 -10.17 27.30
N GLY A 409 10.25 -9.70 28.14
CA GLY A 409 9.93 -8.26 28.30
C GLY A 409 8.59 -7.82 27.69
N ASN A 410 8.32 -6.50 27.76
CA ASN A 410 7.08 -5.87 27.24
C ASN A 410 7.17 -5.49 25.75
N GLY A 411 8.16 -5.99 25.02
CA GLY A 411 8.31 -5.73 23.58
C GLY A 411 7.15 -6.36 22.82
N ALA A 412 6.20 -5.54 22.38
CA ALA A 412 5.26 -5.96 21.35
C ALA A 412 6.08 -6.30 20.10
N GLY A 413 6.15 -7.58 19.73
CA GLY A 413 6.96 -8.07 18.63
C GLY A 413 6.58 -7.39 17.31
N SER A 414 7.40 -6.44 16.87
CA SER A 414 7.46 -5.99 15.48
C SER A 414 8.87 -6.26 14.96
N GLY A 415 9.15 -7.52 14.67
CA GLY A 415 10.30 -7.93 13.87
C GLY A 415 9.91 -7.97 12.41
N GLY A 416 10.42 -7.01 11.62
CA GLY A 416 10.32 -7.08 10.17
C GLY A 416 11.20 -8.21 9.65
N GLY A 417 10.58 -9.30 9.19
CA GLY A 417 11.27 -10.34 8.43
C GLY A 417 11.29 -9.96 6.95
N GLY A 418 12.46 -9.60 6.44
CA GLY A 418 12.69 -9.41 5.01
C GLY A 418 13.13 -10.73 4.39
N GLY A 419 12.33 -11.29 3.49
CA GLY A 419 12.78 -12.34 2.58
C GLY A 419 13.71 -11.71 1.55
N GLY A 420 15.03 -11.81 1.76
CA GLY A 420 16.03 -11.32 0.83
C GLY A 420 16.03 -12.18 -0.42
N GLY A 421 15.26 -11.78 -1.44
CA GLY A 421 15.22 -12.42 -2.77
C GLY A 421 16.46 -12.17 -3.63
N GLY A 422 17.63 -12.06 -3.02
CA GLY A 422 18.90 -11.98 -3.74
C GLY A 422 19.37 -13.39 -4.09
N ARG A 423 19.22 -13.81 -5.36
CA ARG A 423 19.83 -15.05 -5.85
C ARG A 423 21.35 -14.94 -5.71
N ALA A 424 21.93 -15.63 -4.73
CA ALA A 424 23.35 -15.90 -4.72
C ALA A 424 23.69 -16.95 -5.81
N ALA A 425 24.97 -17.09 -6.15
CA ALA A 425 25.42 -18.21 -6.95
C ALA A 425 24.94 -19.54 -6.31
N ASN A 426 24.32 -20.43 -7.10
CA ASN A 426 23.79 -21.75 -6.71
C ASN A 426 22.34 -21.84 -6.16
N ASN A 427 21.43 -20.93 -6.51
CA ASN A 427 20.01 -20.97 -6.09
C ASN A 427 19.79 -20.96 -4.56
N VAL A 428 20.77 -20.42 -3.82
CA VAL A 428 20.64 -20.19 -2.38
C VAL A 428 19.87 -18.88 -2.17
N PHE A 429 18.87 -18.92 -1.30
CA PHE A 429 18.13 -17.75 -0.83
C PHE A 429 18.08 -17.75 0.70
N GLU A 430 17.89 -16.56 1.27
CA GLU A 430 17.91 -16.36 2.72
C GLU A 430 16.60 -15.78 3.24
N CYS A 431 16.18 -16.26 4.41
CA CYS A 431 15.16 -15.62 5.24
C CYS A 431 15.81 -15.20 6.55
N SER A 432 15.68 -13.92 6.93
CA SER A 432 16.26 -13.41 8.16
C SER A 432 15.28 -12.51 8.90
N TRP A 433 15.30 -12.60 10.22
CA TRP A 433 14.58 -11.72 11.12
C TRP A 433 15.28 -11.66 12.47
N ALA A 434 15.11 -10.54 13.16
CA ALA A 434 15.48 -10.35 14.55
C ALA A 434 14.51 -9.36 15.19
N PHE A 435 14.13 -9.61 16.45
CA PHE A 435 13.26 -8.69 17.18
C PHE A 435 13.55 -8.64 18.66
N GLU A 436 13.15 -7.53 19.26
CA GLU A 436 13.46 -7.18 20.63
C GLU A 436 12.92 -8.21 21.61
N GLY A 437 13.78 -8.65 22.53
CA GLY A 437 13.41 -9.57 23.60
C GLY A 437 13.22 -11.02 23.16
N TYR A 438 13.40 -11.36 21.88
CA TYR A 438 13.34 -12.75 21.42
C TYR A 438 14.43 -13.60 22.09
N SER A 439 14.05 -14.78 22.58
CA SER A 439 14.98 -15.77 23.12
C SER A 439 15.27 -16.84 22.06
N PRO A 440 16.46 -16.88 21.45
CA PRO A 440 16.84 -17.92 20.49
C PRO A 440 17.07 -19.30 21.12
N SER A 441 17.26 -19.39 22.44
CA SER A 441 17.58 -20.65 23.12
C SER A 441 16.48 -21.71 23.06
N GLY A 442 16.91 -22.97 23.14
CA GLY A 442 16.09 -24.15 23.32
C GLY A 442 15.45 -24.67 22.04
N LEU A 443 14.47 -25.57 22.24
CA LEU A 443 13.71 -26.17 21.16
C LEU A 443 12.74 -25.14 20.54
N LYS A 444 12.86 -24.93 19.24
CA LYS A 444 12.03 -24.07 18.41
C LYS A 444 11.21 -24.90 17.43
N THR A 445 10.01 -24.41 17.12
CA THR A 445 9.18 -24.96 16.06
C THR A 445 8.96 -23.89 15.01
N PHE A 446 9.58 -24.05 13.85
CA PHE A 446 9.47 -23.12 12.75
C PHE A 446 8.41 -23.58 11.76
N VAL A 447 7.73 -22.63 11.12
CA VAL A 447 6.87 -22.85 9.96
C VAL A 447 7.52 -22.23 8.72
N VAL A 448 7.59 -23.01 7.64
CA VAL A 448 7.96 -22.54 6.30
C VAL A 448 6.68 -22.28 5.52
N SER A 449 6.53 -21.07 4.97
CA SER A 449 5.32 -20.62 4.27
C SER A 449 5.64 -19.56 3.20
N ASN A 450 4.61 -19.08 2.49
CA ASN A 450 4.70 -17.99 1.50
C ASN A 450 5.89 -18.17 0.54
N ILE A 451 5.88 -19.27 -0.21
CA ILE A 451 6.90 -19.54 -1.22
C ILE A 451 6.71 -18.58 -2.37
N THR A 452 7.78 -17.87 -2.75
CA THR A 452 7.81 -17.10 -3.98
C THR A 452 8.36 -17.97 -5.10
N ILE A 453 7.58 -18.18 -6.16
CA ILE A 453 7.99 -18.93 -7.36
C ILE A 453 8.21 -18.00 -8.55
N LEU A 454 9.08 -18.40 -9.47
CA LEU A 454 9.36 -17.77 -10.74
C LEU A 454 8.54 -18.47 -11.83
N LEU A 455 7.63 -17.71 -12.42
CA LEU A 455 6.88 -18.10 -13.61
C LEU A 455 7.57 -17.50 -14.84
N ASN A 456 7.86 -18.36 -15.81
CA ASN A 456 8.45 -17.94 -17.08
C ASN A 456 7.31 -17.44 -17.97
N GLU A 457 7.32 -16.16 -18.30
CA GLU A 457 6.30 -15.55 -19.15
C GLU A 457 6.88 -15.13 -20.48
N THR A 458 6.04 -15.06 -21.51
CA THR A 458 6.41 -14.48 -22.81
C THR A 458 5.22 -13.73 -23.39
N SER A 459 4.58 -12.90 -22.58
CA SER A 459 3.48 -12.05 -23.04
C SER A 459 4.00 -10.73 -23.58
N GLN A 460 3.39 -10.27 -24.68
CA GLN A 460 3.81 -9.07 -25.40
C GLN A 460 2.62 -8.20 -25.75
N ALA A 461 2.86 -6.89 -25.82
CA ALA A 461 1.95 -5.92 -26.41
C ALA A 461 2.74 -4.97 -27.31
N THR A 462 2.15 -4.60 -28.44
CA THR A 462 2.76 -3.65 -29.38
C THR A 462 2.06 -2.30 -29.31
N TRP A 463 2.83 -1.24 -29.48
CA TRP A 463 2.35 0.13 -29.40
C TRP A 463 3.03 1.02 -30.43
N GLN A 464 2.30 2.00 -30.95
CA GLN A 464 2.85 3.10 -31.73
C GLN A 464 2.08 4.39 -31.41
N PRO A 465 2.72 5.57 -31.47
CA PRO A 465 2.08 6.85 -31.16
C PRO A 465 0.88 7.11 -32.07
N SER A 466 -0.25 7.56 -31.50
CA SER A 466 -1.48 7.84 -32.26
C SER A 466 -1.36 9.05 -33.21
N GLY A 467 -0.32 9.87 -33.03
CA GLY A 467 -0.11 11.14 -33.76
C GLY A 467 0.88 11.09 -34.93
N GLN A 468 1.31 9.90 -35.39
CA GLN A 468 2.17 9.75 -36.58
C GLN A 468 1.38 9.47 -37.86
#